data_AF-A0A0S2DPQ5-F1
#
_entry.id   AF-A0A0S2DPQ5-F1
#
_cell.length_a   1.000
_cell.length_b   1.000
_cell.length_c   1.000
_cell.angle_alpha   90.00
_cell.angle_beta   90.00
_cell.angle_gamma   90.00
#
_symmetry.space_group_name_H-M   'P 1'
#
loop_
_entity.id
_entity.type
_entity.pdbx_description
1 polymer ?
#
loop_
_entity_poly.entity_id
_entity_poly.type
_entity_poly.pdbx_seq_one_letter_code
_entity_poly.pdbx_strand_id
1 'polypeptide(L)'
;MSAAALRAVLAETDASWHGLGEDERIAPELLAAGRESAIGRRLLGAWLAAEAAPALLAPQPGAGFAAAALRWPRARVERLVRDLGALAYAPAIRAEVRREPVRRLKQALDNAYLLALDSQVWDGKVQNQLALQLGEHLDRALRAADDAPLYALLDLRGRAELRLWAERRDPGLADWARLLLPRHLHDEAPALVAHLPPDVVERLHTHHGARPLSA
;
A
#
# COMPACT_ATOMS: atom_id res chain seq x y z
N MET A 1 5.06 -25.62 1.80
CA MET A 1 5.28 -24.22 2.23
C MET A 1 6.70 -24.08 2.78
N SER A 2 7.50 -23.13 2.30
CA SER A 2 8.83 -22.87 2.89
C SER A 2 8.67 -22.22 4.27
N ALA A 3 9.29 -22.79 5.30
CA ALA A 3 9.20 -22.26 6.66
C ALA A 3 9.79 -20.85 6.80
N ALA A 4 10.82 -20.53 6.00
CA ALA A 4 11.43 -19.20 5.95
C ALA A 4 10.52 -18.17 5.28
N ALA A 5 9.87 -18.54 4.19
CA ALA A 5 8.94 -17.65 3.48
C ALA A 5 7.72 -17.31 4.35
N LEU A 6 7.17 -18.30 5.06
CA LEU A 6 6.06 -18.08 5.98
C LEU A 6 6.46 -17.22 7.18
N ARG A 7 7.68 -17.38 7.68
CA ARG A 7 8.24 -16.50 8.72
C ARG A 7 8.31 -15.05 8.23
N ALA A 8 8.78 -14.81 7.01
CA ALA A 8 8.86 -13.46 6.43
C ALA A 8 7.47 -12.80 6.31
N VAL A 9 6.47 -13.53 5.79
CA VAL A 9 5.08 -13.04 5.72
C VAL A 9 4.57 -12.65 7.11
N LEU A 10 4.66 -13.57 8.07
CA LEU A 10 4.08 -13.38 9.40
C LEU A 10 4.79 -12.28 10.20
N ALA A 11 6.07 -12.03 9.93
CA ALA A 11 6.85 -10.99 10.60
C ALA A 11 6.33 -9.58 10.29
N GLU A 12 5.88 -9.33 9.05
CA GLU A 12 5.38 -8.00 8.64
C GLU A 12 3.85 -7.95 8.51
N THR A 13 3.14 -9.06 8.73
CA THR A 13 1.67 -9.04 8.81
C THR A 13 1.22 -8.31 10.07
N ASP A 14 0.26 -7.38 9.93
CA ASP A 14 -0.33 -6.70 11.07
C ASP A 14 -1.05 -7.68 12.01
N ALA A 15 -0.91 -7.46 13.32
CA ALA A 15 -1.44 -8.40 14.33
C ALA A 15 -2.96 -8.53 14.28
N SER A 16 -3.68 -7.47 13.84
CA SER A 16 -5.15 -7.47 13.77
C SER A 16 -5.74 -8.45 12.74
N TRP A 17 -4.91 -9.07 11.89
CA TRP A 17 -5.35 -10.15 10.98
C TRP A 17 -5.53 -11.50 11.67
N HIS A 18 -5.07 -11.67 12.91
CA HIS A 18 -5.17 -12.91 13.67
C HIS A 18 -6.22 -12.77 14.78
N GLY A 19 -7.49 -12.85 14.37
CA GLY A 19 -8.70 -12.68 15.19
C GLY A 19 -9.78 -11.88 14.47
N LEU A 20 -11.04 -12.00 14.90
CA LEU A 20 -12.17 -11.20 14.41
C LEU A 20 -12.65 -10.24 15.51
N GLY A 21 -12.23 -8.98 15.45
CA GLY A 21 -12.59 -7.98 16.48
C GLY A 21 -11.68 -8.02 17.73
N GLU A 22 -11.96 -7.17 18.72
CA GLU A 22 -11.08 -7.01 19.88
C GLU A 22 -11.07 -8.24 20.80
N ASP A 23 -12.22 -8.91 20.95
CA ASP A 23 -12.39 -10.05 21.86
C ASP A 23 -11.88 -11.39 21.31
N GLU A 24 -11.74 -11.51 19.99
CA GLU A 24 -11.22 -12.72 19.33
C GLU A 24 -9.77 -12.59 18.86
N ARG A 25 -9.11 -11.46 19.19
CA ARG A 25 -7.68 -11.29 18.90
C ARG A 25 -6.86 -12.30 19.68
N ILE A 26 -5.96 -12.97 18.97
CA ILE A 26 -4.94 -13.79 19.62
C ILE A 26 -4.11 -12.88 20.53
N ALA A 27 -3.99 -13.25 21.81
CA ALA A 27 -3.18 -12.51 22.78
C ALA A 27 -1.77 -12.25 22.22
N PRO A 28 -1.20 -11.04 22.38
CA PRO A 28 0.08 -10.67 21.76
C PRO A 28 1.22 -11.64 22.03
N GLU A 29 1.28 -12.18 23.25
CA GLU A 29 2.29 -13.14 23.70
C GLU A 29 2.14 -14.48 22.97
N LEU A 30 0.91 -14.94 22.77
CA LEU A 30 0.60 -16.17 22.04
C LEU A 30 0.88 -16.01 20.55
N LEU A 31 0.58 -14.83 19.97
CA LEU A 31 0.92 -14.52 18.58
C LEU A 31 2.45 -14.52 18.38
N ALA A 32 3.20 -13.90 19.29
CA ALA A 32 4.66 -13.91 19.26
C ALA A 32 5.24 -15.33 19.36
N ALA A 33 4.76 -16.13 20.32
CA ALA A 33 5.16 -17.54 20.46
C ALA A 33 4.78 -18.36 19.20
N GLY A 34 3.62 -18.08 18.62
CA GLY A 34 3.16 -18.71 17.38
C GLY A 34 4.07 -18.42 16.19
N ARG A 35 4.54 -17.17 16.05
CA ARG A 35 5.49 -16.75 15.00
C ARG A 35 6.84 -17.44 15.13
N GLU A 36 7.30 -17.72 16.35
CA GLU A 36 8.57 -18.42 16.60
C GLU A 36 8.47 -19.95 16.48
N SER A 37 7.29 -20.51 16.69
CA SER A 37 7.04 -21.95 16.58
C SER A 37 6.77 -22.44 15.16
N ALA A 38 7.27 -23.63 14.79
CA ALA A 38 7.02 -24.23 13.48
C ALA A 38 5.53 -24.58 13.26
N ILE A 39 4.87 -25.13 14.29
CA ILE A 39 3.43 -25.45 14.23
C ILE A 39 2.60 -24.17 14.27
N GLY A 40 2.99 -23.21 15.12
CA GLY A 40 2.33 -21.91 15.24
C GLY A 40 2.30 -21.16 13.91
N ARG A 41 3.45 -21.04 13.23
CA ARG A 41 3.51 -20.42 11.90
C ARG A 41 2.58 -21.10 10.90
N ARG A 42 2.49 -22.43 10.91
CA ARG A 42 1.60 -23.17 10.01
C ARG A 42 0.13 -22.87 10.28
N LEU A 43 -0.27 -22.80 11.55
CA LEU A 43 -1.64 -22.46 11.94
C LEU A 43 -2.00 -21.02 11.57
N LEU A 44 -1.13 -20.06 11.91
CA LEU A 44 -1.30 -18.65 11.53
C LEU A 44 -1.34 -18.47 10.01
N GLY A 45 -0.46 -19.15 9.28
CA GLY A 45 -0.47 -19.15 7.82
C GLY A 45 -1.74 -19.77 7.22
N ALA A 46 -2.23 -20.88 7.78
CA ALA A 46 -3.47 -21.51 7.36
C ALA A 46 -4.68 -20.61 7.61
N TRP A 47 -4.71 -19.90 8.74
CA TRP A 47 -5.72 -18.89 9.06
C TRP A 47 -5.75 -17.80 7.99
N LEU A 48 -4.60 -17.21 7.67
CA LEU A 48 -4.50 -16.19 6.64
C LEU A 48 -4.94 -16.74 5.27
N ALA A 49 -4.54 -17.97 4.92
CA ALA A 49 -4.87 -18.57 3.64
C ALA A 49 -6.37 -18.86 3.47
N ALA A 50 -7.09 -19.09 4.56
CA ALA A 50 -8.53 -19.39 4.52
C ALA A 50 -9.38 -18.18 4.14
N GLU A 51 -8.98 -16.97 4.53
CA GLU A 51 -9.81 -15.77 4.35
C GLU A 51 -9.02 -14.55 3.87
N ALA A 52 -7.95 -14.19 4.57
CA ALA A 52 -7.30 -12.89 4.44
C ALA A 52 -6.23 -12.80 3.33
N ALA A 53 -5.69 -13.92 2.87
CA ALA A 53 -4.61 -13.93 1.89
C ALA A 53 -4.52 -15.24 1.06
N PRO A 54 -5.64 -15.70 0.46
CA PRO A 54 -5.66 -16.96 -0.28
C PRO A 54 -4.72 -16.97 -1.49
N ALA A 55 -4.60 -15.86 -2.23
CA ALA A 55 -3.78 -15.79 -3.43
C ALA A 55 -2.28 -15.65 -3.12
N LEU A 56 -1.93 -14.94 -2.04
CA LEU A 56 -0.54 -14.84 -1.55
C LEU A 56 0.01 -16.20 -1.09
N LEU A 57 -0.83 -16.99 -0.43
CA LEU A 57 -0.44 -18.25 0.20
C LEU A 57 -0.77 -19.47 -0.67
N ALA A 58 -1.41 -19.27 -1.82
CA ALA A 58 -1.57 -20.29 -2.84
C ALA A 58 -0.21 -20.68 -3.45
N PRO A 59 0.00 -21.95 -3.84
CA PRO A 59 1.15 -22.35 -4.63
C PRO A 59 1.06 -21.73 -6.03
N GLN A 60 1.92 -20.74 -6.31
CA GLN A 60 1.99 -20.09 -7.63
C GLN A 60 3.00 -20.81 -8.54
N PRO A 61 2.65 -21.14 -9.80
CA PRO A 61 3.58 -21.69 -10.77
C PRO A 61 4.79 -20.77 -10.98
N GLY A 62 6.01 -21.31 -10.90
CA GLY A 62 7.26 -20.59 -11.20
C GLY A 62 7.76 -19.62 -10.12
N ALA A 63 6.87 -18.97 -9.36
CA ALA A 63 7.25 -18.01 -8.31
C ALA A 63 7.33 -18.63 -6.90
N GLY A 64 6.56 -19.69 -6.65
CA GLY A 64 6.51 -20.37 -5.36
C GLY A 64 5.62 -19.66 -4.33
N PHE A 65 5.55 -20.25 -3.14
CA PHE A 65 4.72 -19.77 -2.02
C PHE A 65 5.23 -18.44 -1.47
N ALA A 66 4.31 -17.50 -1.17
CA ALA A 66 4.62 -16.19 -0.59
C ALA A 66 5.62 -15.34 -1.42
N ALA A 67 5.73 -15.61 -2.72
CA ALA A 67 6.67 -14.93 -3.61
C ALA A 67 6.44 -13.41 -3.64
N ALA A 68 5.18 -12.97 -3.57
CA ALA A 68 4.86 -11.54 -3.53
C ALA A 68 5.45 -10.87 -2.28
N ALA A 69 5.31 -11.44 -1.09
CA ALA A 69 5.89 -10.88 0.14
C ALA A 69 7.43 -10.84 0.10
N LEU A 70 8.08 -11.87 -0.46
CA LEU A 70 9.54 -11.89 -0.62
C LEU A 70 10.03 -10.85 -1.65
N ARG A 71 9.27 -10.66 -2.73
CA ARG A 71 9.55 -9.66 -3.76
C ARG A 71 9.17 -8.24 -3.32
N TRP A 72 8.29 -8.08 -2.36
CA TRP A 72 7.73 -6.79 -1.97
C TRP A 72 7.76 -6.61 -0.45
N PRO A 73 8.92 -6.51 0.20
CA PRO A 73 8.93 -6.21 1.64
C PRO A 73 8.23 -4.89 1.93
N ARG A 74 7.72 -4.71 3.16
CA ARG A 74 6.93 -3.56 3.60
C ARG A 74 7.50 -2.23 3.13
N ALA A 75 8.79 -1.99 3.37
CA ALA A 75 9.44 -0.74 2.98
C ALA A 75 9.37 -0.44 1.47
N ARG A 76 9.39 -1.49 0.62
CA ARG A 76 9.24 -1.33 -0.83
C ARG A 76 7.78 -1.03 -1.20
N VAL A 77 6.82 -1.70 -0.55
CA VAL A 77 5.39 -1.41 -0.75
C VAL A 77 5.05 0.01 -0.32
N GLU A 78 5.56 0.47 0.82
CA GLU A 78 5.34 1.83 1.33
C GLU A 78 5.90 2.88 0.37
N ARG A 79 7.10 2.68 -0.18
CA ARG A 79 7.67 3.58 -1.19
C ARG A 79 6.82 3.62 -2.47
N LEU A 80 6.37 2.47 -2.95
CA LEU A 80 5.49 2.39 -4.13
C LEU A 80 4.15 3.10 -3.86
N VAL A 81 3.52 2.85 -2.71
CA VAL A 81 2.28 3.49 -2.28
C VAL A 81 2.42 5.00 -2.24
N ARG A 82 3.52 5.50 -1.65
CA ARG A 82 3.79 6.93 -1.56
C ARG A 82 3.91 7.59 -2.94
N ASP A 83 4.65 6.95 -3.85
CA ASP A 83 4.82 7.44 -5.22
C ASP A 83 3.50 7.40 -6.00
N LEU A 84 2.70 6.34 -5.85
CA LEU A 84 1.36 6.24 -6.44
C LEU A 84 0.41 7.30 -5.87
N GLY A 85 0.46 7.55 -4.56
CA GLY A 85 -0.35 8.58 -3.91
C GLY A 85 -0.02 9.98 -4.41
N ALA A 86 1.27 10.31 -4.46
CA ALA A 86 1.75 11.58 -5.01
C ALA A 86 1.35 11.74 -6.47
N LEU A 87 1.51 10.69 -7.28
CA LEU A 87 1.12 10.73 -8.68
C LEU A 87 -0.39 10.84 -8.86
N ALA A 88 -1.20 10.15 -8.08
CA ALA A 88 -2.67 10.23 -8.13
C ALA A 88 -3.18 11.65 -7.82
N TYR A 89 -2.48 12.40 -6.96
CA TYR A 89 -2.75 13.81 -6.66
C TYR A 89 -2.00 14.80 -7.57
N ALA A 90 -1.26 14.33 -8.58
CA ALA A 90 -0.53 15.19 -9.52
C ALA A 90 -1.36 16.36 -10.10
N PRO A 91 -2.64 16.18 -10.50
CA PRO A 91 -3.42 17.30 -11.04
C PRO A 91 -3.60 18.43 -10.02
N ALA A 92 -3.88 18.09 -8.76
CA ALA A 92 -4.05 19.06 -7.68
C ALA A 92 -2.70 19.68 -7.25
N ILE A 93 -1.64 18.87 -7.20
CA ILE A 93 -0.28 19.33 -6.87
C ILE A 93 0.23 20.33 -7.92
N ARG A 94 -0.02 20.06 -9.22
CA ARG A 94 0.37 20.95 -10.33
C ARG A 94 -0.45 22.24 -10.38
N ALA A 95 -1.71 22.20 -9.93
CA ALA A 95 -2.57 23.37 -9.85
C ALA A 95 -2.24 24.30 -8.66
N GLU A 96 -1.44 23.83 -7.70
CA GLU A 96 -1.07 24.61 -6.53
C GLU A 96 0.04 25.62 -6.84
N VAL A 97 -0.26 26.90 -6.63
CA VAL A 97 0.67 28.02 -6.92
C VAL A 97 1.04 28.82 -5.68
N ARG A 98 0.41 28.56 -4.52
CA ARG A 98 0.66 29.31 -3.29
C ARG A 98 1.99 28.88 -2.68
N ARG A 99 2.82 29.86 -2.31
CA ARG A 99 4.19 29.64 -1.81
C ARG A 99 4.26 28.64 -0.65
N GLU A 100 3.41 28.81 0.36
CA GLU A 100 3.47 28.02 1.58
C GLU A 100 3.01 26.57 1.39
N PRO A 101 1.84 26.30 0.77
CA PRO A 101 1.47 24.96 0.29
C PRO A 101 2.55 24.25 -0.53
N VAL A 102 3.14 24.92 -1.52
CA VAL A 102 4.20 24.33 -2.36
C VAL A 102 5.43 23.98 -1.52
N ARG A 103 5.83 24.85 -0.59
CA ARG A 103 6.96 24.60 0.32
C ARG A 103 6.73 23.34 1.14
N ARG A 104 5.52 23.18 1.70
CA ARG A 104 5.13 22.00 2.46
C ARG A 104 5.11 20.74 1.60
N LEU A 105 4.52 20.80 0.40
CA LEU A 105 4.52 19.65 -0.53
C LEU A 105 5.93 19.19 -0.88
N LYS A 106 6.84 20.12 -1.18
CA LYS A 106 8.25 19.80 -1.47
C LYS A 106 8.94 19.12 -0.29
N GLN A 107 8.77 19.65 0.92
CA GLN A 107 9.36 19.09 2.13
C GLN A 107 8.78 17.71 2.46
N ALA A 108 7.46 17.58 2.33
CA ALA A 108 6.77 16.37 2.72
C ALA A 108 7.05 15.22 1.75
N LEU A 109 7.06 15.48 0.43
CA LEU A 109 7.11 14.45 -0.61
C LEU A 109 8.52 14.13 -1.13
N ASP A 110 9.47 15.07 -1.04
CA ASP A 110 10.82 14.93 -1.59
C ASP A 110 10.80 14.48 -3.08
N ASN A 111 11.43 13.35 -3.44
CA ASN A 111 11.49 12.87 -4.82
C ASN A 111 10.11 12.56 -5.43
N ALA A 112 9.12 12.18 -4.61
CA ALA A 112 7.75 11.93 -5.08
C ALA A 112 7.06 13.21 -5.58
N TYR A 113 7.53 14.39 -5.15
CA TYR A 113 7.06 15.67 -5.67
C TYR A 113 7.46 15.85 -7.14
N LEU A 114 8.71 15.52 -7.48
CA LEU A 114 9.21 15.61 -8.86
C LEU A 114 8.45 14.64 -9.77
N LEU A 115 8.20 13.42 -9.28
CA LEU A 115 7.36 12.44 -9.97
C LEU A 115 5.95 13.00 -10.25
N ALA A 116 5.33 13.65 -9.27
CA ALA A 116 4.01 14.26 -9.45
C ALA A 116 4.02 15.41 -10.46
N LEU A 117 5.14 16.14 -10.63
CA LEU A 117 5.26 17.20 -11.63
C LEU A 117 5.59 16.69 -13.05
N ASP A 118 6.09 15.47 -13.18
CA ASP A 118 6.51 14.92 -14.47
C ASP A 118 5.31 14.51 -15.34
N SER A 119 5.01 15.33 -16.36
CA SER A 119 3.94 15.06 -17.32
C SER A 119 4.26 13.93 -18.30
N GLN A 120 5.52 13.48 -18.40
CA GLN A 120 5.91 12.33 -19.22
C GLN A 120 5.57 10.99 -18.55
N VAL A 121 5.49 10.99 -17.21
CA VAL A 121 5.02 9.82 -16.45
C VAL A 121 3.51 9.70 -16.56
N TRP A 122 2.80 10.79 -16.26
CA TRP A 122 1.35 10.87 -16.44
C TRP A 122 0.93 12.33 -16.67
N ASP A 123 0.07 12.56 -17.66
CA ASP A 123 -0.36 13.91 -18.04
C ASP A 123 -1.34 14.54 -17.04
N GLY A 124 -1.83 13.77 -16.06
CA GLY A 124 -2.70 14.25 -14.99
C GLY A 124 -4.12 14.58 -15.48
N LYS A 125 -4.53 14.09 -16.65
CA LYS A 125 -5.89 14.32 -17.13
C LYS A 125 -6.87 13.41 -16.39
N VAL A 126 -7.77 14.05 -15.66
CA VAL A 126 -8.89 13.43 -14.96
C VAL A 126 -10.18 14.18 -15.28
N GLN A 127 -11.33 13.58 -14.98
CA GLN A 127 -12.61 14.25 -15.09
C GLN A 127 -12.65 15.49 -14.18
N ASN A 128 -13.28 16.58 -14.62
CA ASN A 128 -13.29 17.85 -13.89
C ASN A 128 -13.79 17.72 -12.45
N GLN A 129 -14.84 16.91 -12.23
CA GLN A 129 -15.37 16.66 -10.88
C GLN A 129 -14.33 16.02 -9.97
N LEU A 130 -13.56 15.05 -10.48
CA LEU A 130 -12.48 14.42 -9.72
C LEU A 130 -11.33 15.40 -9.47
N ALA A 131 -10.97 16.24 -10.45
CA ALA A 131 -9.95 17.27 -10.25
C ALA A 131 -10.31 18.23 -9.11
N LEU A 132 -11.56 18.68 -9.04
CA LEU A 132 -12.07 19.54 -7.96
C LEU A 132 -12.00 18.82 -6.61
N GLN A 133 -12.46 17.58 -6.53
CA GLN A 133 -12.40 16.77 -5.31
C GLN A 133 -10.96 16.57 -4.81
N LEU A 134 -10.02 16.26 -5.71
CA LEU A 134 -8.60 16.12 -5.38
C LEU A 134 -8.03 17.44 -4.86
N GLY A 135 -8.39 18.56 -5.47
CA GLY A 135 -8.00 19.90 -5.01
C GLY A 135 -8.52 20.22 -3.61
N GLU A 136 -9.80 19.98 -3.33
CA GLU A 136 -10.41 20.21 -2.02
C GLU A 136 -9.79 19.34 -0.92
N HIS A 137 -9.54 18.07 -1.20
CA HIS A 137 -8.90 17.16 -0.26
C HIS A 137 -7.47 17.59 0.05
N LEU A 138 -6.70 17.94 -0.99
CA LEU A 138 -5.32 18.37 -0.83
C LEU A 138 -5.25 19.69 -0.04
N ASP A 139 -6.09 20.67 -0.37
CA ASP A 139 -6.14 21.95 0.34
C ASP A 139 -6.54 21.76 1.81
N ARG A 140 -7.51 20.87 2.10
CA ARG A 140 -7.87 20.53 3.49
C ARG A 140 -6.68 19.95 4.25
N ALA A 141 -5.94 19.01 3.65
CA ALA A 141 -4.76 18.42 4.28
C ALA A 141 -3.65 19.46 4.52
N LEU A 142 -3.45 20.38 3.57
CA LEU A 142 -2.43 21.44 3.66
C LEU A 142 -2.79 22.58 4.64
N ARG A 143 -4.05 22.67 5.08
CA ARG A 143 -4.47 23.60 6.14
C ARG A 143 -4.23 23.06 7.55
N ALA A 144 -3.97 21.75 7.70
CA ALA A 144 -3.63 21.17 8.99
C ALA A 144 -2.30 21.73 9.52
N ALA A 145 -2.12 21.73 10.84
CA ALA A 145 -0.91 22.29 11.46
C ALA A 145 0.35 21.45 11.18
N ASP A 146 0.18 20.14 10.96
CA ASP A 146 1.25 19.17 10.68
C ASP A 146 1.02 18.45 9.35
N ASP A 147 2.00 17.64 8.93
CA ASP A 147 1.97 16.92 7.65
C ASP A 147 1.30 15.53 7.74
N ALA A 148 0.88 15.10 8.93
CA ALA A 148 0.25 13.79 9.12
C ALA A 148 -1.02 13.59 8.26
N PRO A 149 -1.94 14.57 8.15
CA PRO A 149 -3.10 14.46 7.26
C PRO A 149 -2.72 14.38 5.78
N LEU A 150 -1.64 15.05 5.36
CA LEU A 150 -1.13 14.97 3.99
C LEU A 150 -0.61 13.56 3.71
N TYR A 151 0.20 13.00 4.61
CA TYR A 151 0.69 11.63 4.46
C TYR A 151 -0.44 10.61 4.43
N ALA A 152 -1.40 10.70 5.36
CA ALA A 152 -2.55 9.81 5.40
C ALA A 152 -3.38 9.87 4.11
N LEU A 153 -3.57 11.07 3.55
CA LEU A 153 -4.32 11.28 2.30
C LEU A 153 -3.66 10.59 1.11
N LEU A 154 -2.34 10.76 0.98
CA LEU A 154 -1.56 10.19 -0.11
C LEU A 154 -1.45 8.67 0.02
N ASP A 155 -1.20 8.18 1.23
CA ASP A 155 -1.14 6.75 1.52
C ASP A 155 -2.46 6.06 1.20
N LEU A 156 -3.59 6.64 1.61
CA LEU A 156 -4.91 6.10 1.33
C LEU A 156 -5.14 5.95 -0.17
N ARG A 157 -4.85 7.01 -0.94
CA ARG A 157 -5.03 6.97 -2.40
C ARG A 157 -4.04 6.02 -3.07
N GLY A 158 -2.77 6.07 -2.71
CA GLY A 158 -1.74 5.19 -3.28
C GLY A 158 -2.03 3.71 -3.05
N ARG A 159 -2.59 3.36 -1.88
CA ARG A 159 -3.04 1.99 -1.56
C ARG A 159 -4.26 1.59 -2.39
N ALA A 160 -5.21 2.50 -2.60
CA ALA A 160 -6.38 2.22 -3.45
C ALA A 160 -5.94 1.92 -4.89
N GLU A 161 -5.04 2.73 -5.45
CA GLU A 161 -4.46 2.54 -6.79
C GLU A 161 -3.73 1.19 -6.90
N LEU A 162 -2.83 0.90 -5.94
CA LEU A 162 -2.09 -0.35 -5.91
C LEU A 162 -3.01 -1.56 -5.81
N ARG A 163 -3.99 -1.52 -4.89
CA ARG A 163 -4.86 -2.67 -4.62
C ARG A 163 -5.74 -3.00 -5.82
N LEU A 164 -6.42 -2.02 -6.41
CA LEU A 164 -7.32 -2.23 -7.56
C LEU A 164 -6.56 -2.63 -8.85
N TRP A 165 -5.30 -2.23 -8.96
CA TRP A 165 -4.43 -2.72 -10.03
C TRP A 165 -3.96 -4.16 -9.76
N ALA A 166 -3.51 -4.45 -8.54
CA ALA A 166 -2.95 -5.73 -8.13
C ALA A 166 -4.01 -6.84 -8.12
N GLU A 167 -5.25 -6.57 -7.70
CA GLU A 167 -6.36 -7.54 -7.71
C GLU A 167 -6.54 -8.21 -9.09
N ARG A 168 -6.20 -7.52 -10.18
CA ARG A 168 -6.32 -8.02 -11.56
C ARG A 168 -5.03 -8.60 -12.14
N ARG A 169 -3.86 -8.11 -11.71
CA ARG A 169 -2.55 -8.44 -12.33
C ARG A 169 -1.61 -9.23 -11.42
N ASP A 170 -1.67 -9.00 -10.12
CA ASP A 170 -0.87 -9.69 -9.10
C ASP A 170 -1.69 -9.85 -7.81
N PRO A 171 -2.63 -10.83 -7.77
CA PRO A 171 -3.50 -11.01 -6.61
C PRO A 171 -2.73 -11.32 -5.32
N GLY A 172 -1.54 -11.93 -5.42
CA GLY A 172 -0.66 -12.16 -4.27
C GLY A 172 -0.11 -10.87 -3.68
N LEU A 173 0.21 -9.88 -4.52
CA LEU A 173 0.57 -8.53 -4.06
C LEU A 173 -0.63 -7.78 -3.46
N ALA A 174 -1.83 -7.97 -4.01
CA ALA A 174 -3.04 -7.37 -3.44
C ALA A 174 -3.31 -7.86 -2.02
N ASP A 175 -3.26 -9.19 -1.82
CA ASP A 175 -3.34 -9.81 -0.50
C ASP A 175 -2.25 -9.31 0.43
N TRP A 176 -1.01 -9.27 -0.05
CA TRP A 176 0.13 -8.83 0.75
C TRP A 176 0.01 -7.38 1.20
N ALA A 177 -0.29 -6.46 0.28
CA ALA A 177 -0.45 -5.04 0.58
C ALA A 177 -1.55 -4.78 1.61
N ARG A 178 -2.59 -5.63 1.63
CA ARG A 178 -3.66 -5.62 2.64
C ARG A 178 -3.16 -6.10 4.01
N LEU A 179 -2.41 -7.21 4.06
CA LEU A 179 -1.89 -7.77 5.32
C LEU A 179 -0.92 -6.85 6.07
N LEU A 180 -0.27 -5.92 5.37
CA LEU A 180 0.68 -4.97 5.96
C LEU A 180 0.03 -3.91 6.86
N LEU A 181 -1.30 -3.76 6.81
CA LEU A 181 -2.03 -2.74 7.54
C LEU A 181 -3.04 -3.32 8.52
N PRO A 182 -3.45 -2.54 9.53
CA PRO A 182 -4.55 -2.92 10.40
C PRO A 182 -5.84 -3.23 9.64
N ARG A 183 -6.50 -4.33 10.02
CA ARG A 183 -7.74 -4.84 9.41
C ARG A 183 -8.85 -3.81 9.32
N HIS A 184 -9.05 -3.00 10.36
CA HIS A 184 -10.10 -1.98 10.43
C HIS A 184 -10.01 -0.94 9.30
N LEU A 185 -8.80 -0.63 8.80
CA LEU A 185 -8.60 0.29 7.67
C LEU A 185 -9.16 -0.26 6.35
N HIS A 186 -9.50 -1.54 6.30
CA HIS A 186 -10.10 -2.20 5.15
C HIS A 186 -11.60 -2.42 5.31
N ASP A 187 -12.06 -2.70 6.54
CA ASP A 187 -13.47 -2.93 6.84
C ASP A 187 -14.31 -1.64 6.74
N GLU A 188 -13.70 -0.49 7.06
CA GLU A 188 -14.35 0.84 6.97
C GLU A 188 -14.06 1.59 5.66
N ALA A 189 -13.35 0.96 4.70
CA ALA A 189 -12.88 1.67 3.52
C ALA A 189 -14.07 2.16 2.66
N PRO A 190 -14.19 3.47 2.37
CA PRO A 190 -15.09 3.94 1.32
C PRO A 190 -14.75 3.22 0.01
N ALA A 191 -15.73 3.07 -0.88
CA ALA A 191 -15.55 2.44 -2.19
C ALA A 191 -14.21 2.87 -2.79
N LEU A 192 -13.25 1.94 -2.89
CA LEU A 192 -11.93 2.27 -3.39
C LEU A 192 -12.08 2.84 -4.80
N VAL A 193 -11.52 4.03 -5.02
CA VAL A 193 -11.48 4.64 -6.35
C VAL A 193 -10.03 4.75 -6.78
N ALA A 194 -9.71 4.06 -7.87
CA ALA A 194 -8.47 4.21 -8.62
C ALA A 194 -8.79 4.96 -9.92
N HIS A 195 -7.96 5.94 -10.27
CA HIS A 195 -8.09 6.72 -11.49
C HIS A 195 -6.79 6.78 -12.29
N LEU A 196 -5.67 6.26 -11.76
CA LEU A 196 -4.45 6.17 -12.53
C LEU A 196 -4.62 5.17 -13.69
N PRO A 197 -4.10 5.50 -14.89
CA PRO A 197 -4.02 4.55 -15.98
C PRO A 197 -3.23 3.29 -15.56
N PRO A 198 -3.67 2.07 -15.91
CA PRO A 198 -3.02 0.84 -15.44
C PRO A 198 -1.55 0.69 -15.86
N ASP A 199 -1.17 1.25 -17.00
CA ASP A 199 0.20 1.28 -17.53
C ASP A 199 1.13 2.18 -16.70
N VAL A 200 0.60 3.25 -16.13
CA VAL A 200 1.33 4.14 -15.21
C VAL A 200 1.65 3.39 -13.91
N VAL A 201 0.66 2.69 -13.36
CA VAL A 201 0.85 1.86 -12.16
C VAL A 201 1.85 0.73 -12.44
N GLU A 202 1.74 0.08 -13.60
CA GLU A 202 2.64 -0.99 -14.02
C GLU A 202 4.09 -0.52 -14.19
N ARG A 203 4.29 0.69 -14.74
CA ARG A 203 5.62 1.32 -14.86
C ARG A 203 6.26 1.52 -13.49
N LEU A 204 5.52 2.09 -12.53
CA LEU A 204 6.01 2.29 -11.16
C LEU A 204 6.25 0.97 -10.43
N HIS A 205 5.33 0.01 -10.55
CA HIS A 205 5.51 -1.34 -10.02
C HIS A 205 6.80 -1.98 -10.55
N THR A 206 7.06 -1.91 -11.85
CA THR A 206 8.26 -2.48 -12.47
C THR A 206 9.54 -1.77 -11.99
N HIS A 207 9.51 -0.43 -11.92
CA HIS A 207 10.62 0.38 -11.43
C HIS A 207 11.01 0.05 -9.98
N HIS A 208 10.02 -0.01 -9.08
CA HIS A 208 10.25 -0.36 -7.67
C HIS A 208 10.64 -1.81 -7.47
N GLY A 209 10.10 -2.72 -8.29
CA GLY A 209 10.44 -4.15 -8.26
C GLY A 209 11.88 -4.43 -8.69
N ALA A 210 12.43 -3.64 -9.62
CA ALA A 210 13.81 -3.78 -10.10
C ALA A 210 14.87 -3.16 -9.16
N ARG A 211 14.48 -2.23 -8.28
CA ARG A 211 15.41 -1.56 -7.37
C ARG A 211 15.90 -2.51 -6.27
N PRO A 212 17.22 -2.59 -6.00
CA PRO A 212 17.70 -3.35 -4.85
C PRO A 212 17.14 -2.76 -3.56
N LEU A 213 16.85 -3.61 -2.59
CA LEU A 213 16.59 -3.15 -1.23
C LEU A 213 17.91 -2.57 -0.73
N SER A 214 17.94 -1.27 -0.46
CA SER A 214 19.07 -0.61 0.18
C SER A 214 19.36 -1.36 1.48
N ALA A 215 20.60 -1.86 1.65
CA ALA A 215 21.06 -2.52 2.87
C ALA A 215 21.05 -1.58 4.07
#